data_AF-A0A9X9A8M8-F1
#
_entry.id   AF-A0A9X9A8M8-F1
#
_cell.length_a   1.000
_cell.length_b   1.000
_cell.length_c   1.000
_cell.angle_alpha   90.00
_cell.angle_beta   90.00
_cell.angle_gamma   90.00
#
_symmetry.space_group_name_H-M   'P 1'
#
loop_
_entity.id
_entity.type
_entity.pdbx_description
1 polymer ?
#
loop_
_entity_poly.entity_id
_entity_poly.type
_entity_poly.pdbx_seq_one_letter_code
_entity_poly.pdbx_strand_id
1 'polypeptide(L)'
;LVYLETSSGNSIIPNTYVDLYFKQVVKDGDNEKVVFGGLFQRVRVTAAKDSNTEDAFVLEKKESKEEQEGKQKPKVTRLYTLAVSPEQLQYLNRAKTLGDVI
;
A
#
# COMPACT_ATOMS: atom_id res chain seq x y z
N LEU A 1 -11.32 -0.73 -8.13
CA LEU A 1 -10.55 -0.87 -6.88
C LEU A 1 -9.38 -1.77 -7.17
N VAL A 2 -8.16 -1.37 -6.81
CA VAL A 2 -6.93 -2.05 -7.18
C VAL A 2 -6.23 -2.49 -5.90
N TYR A 3 -5.87 -3.77 -5.84
CA TYR A 3 -5.10 -4.34 -4.75
C TYR A 3 -3.62 -4.16 -5.06
N LEU A 4 -2.92 -3.37 -4.23
CA LEU A 4 -1.48 -3.18 -4.31
C LEU A 4 -0.85 -3.86 -3.09
N GLU A 5 -0.13 -4.95 -3.31
CA GLU A 5 0.68 -5.57 -2.28
C GLU A 5 1.99 -4.78 -2.18
N THR A 6 2.17 -3.99 -1.11
CA THR A 6 3.44 -3.34 -0.81
C THR A 6 3.81 -3.69 0.63
N SER A 7 4.93 -4.39 0.80
CA SER A 7 5.46 -4.83 2.09
C SER A 7 6.33 -3.74 2.71
N SER A 8 5.78 -2.55 2.89
CA SER A 8 6.49 -1.50 3.63
C SER A 8 6.24 -1.72 5.13
N GLY A 9 7.31 -1.88 5.91
CA GLY A 9 7.26 -2.20 7.36
C GLY A 9 6.56 -1.17 8.26
N ASN A 10 5.95 -0.13 7.67
CA ASN A 10 5.09 0.84 8.32
C ASN A 10 3.64 0.56 7.94
N SER A 11 2.76 0.43 8.93
CA SER A 11 1.33 0.24 8.66
C SER A 11 0.67 1.59 8.36
N ILE A 12 0.10 1.75 7.17
CA ILE A 12 -0.64 2.96 6.75
C ILE A 12 -2.11 2.80 7.11
N ILE A 13 -2.64 3.74 7.89
CA ILE A 13 -4.03 3.71 8.35
C ILE A 13 -4.97 3.99 7.16
N PRO A 14 -6.11 3.28 7.01
CA PRO A 14 -7.13 3.63 6.03
C PRO A 14 -7.59 5.09 6.13
N ASN A 15 -8.11 5.64 5.03
CA ASN A 15 -8.51 7.06 4.89
C ASN A 15 -7.37 8.09 4.99
N THR A 16 -6.12 7.64 4.93
CA THR A 16 -4.97 8.51 4.70
C THR A 16 -4.68 8.63 3.20
N TYR A 17 -3.81 9.58 2.85
CA TYR A 17 -3.37 9.84 1.48
C TYR A 17 -1.87 9.55 1.38
N VAL A 18 -1.47 8.90 0.30
CA VAL A 18 -0.07 8.57 0.01
C VAL A 18 0.31 9.04 -1.39
N ASP A 19 1.59 9.30 -1.59
CA ASP A 19 2.15 9.55 -2.90
C ASP A 19 2.79 8.26 -3.41
N LEU A 20 2.56 7.93 -4.68
CA LEU A 20 3.09 6.74 -5.33
C LEU A 20 4.31 7.11 -6.15
N TYR A 21 5.36 6.30 -6.05
CA TYR A 21 6.61 6.45 -6.78
C TYR A 21 6.89 5.21 -7.62
N PHE A 22 7.57 5.44 -8.74
CA PHE A 22 8.14 4.39 -9.58
C PHE A 22 9.62 4.24 -9.27
N LYS A 23 10.07 3.00 -9.14
CA LYS A 23 11.48 2.64 -9.04
C LYS A 23 11.80 1.51 -10.01
N GLN A 24 12.87 1.66 -10.78
CA GLN A 24 13.41 0.59 -11.60
C GLN A 24 14.92 0.54 -11.48
N VAL A 25 15.46 -0.67 -11.37
CA VAL A 25 16.89 -0.93 -11.45
C VAL A 25 17.19 -1.44 -12.86
N VAL A 26 17.93 -0.65 -13.64
CA VAL A 26 18.37 -1.01 -14.99
C VAL A 26 19.82 -1.46 -14.91
N LYS A 27 20.09 -2.68 -15.38
CA LYS A 27 21.44 -3.25 -15.45
C LYS A 27 21.92 -3.22 -16.90
N ASP A 28 23.10 -2.66 -17.12
CA ASP A 28 23.76 -2.58 -18.42
C ASP A 28 25.23 -3.03 -18.26
N GLY A 29 25.46 -4.32 -18.48
CA GLY A 29 26.72 -4.98 -18.13
C GLY A 29 26.99 -4.93 -16.62
N ASP A 30 28.16 -4.41 -16.25
CA ASP A 30 28.56 -4.21 -14.84
C ASP A 30 27.98 -2.92 -14.23
N ASN A 31 27.29 -2.08 -15.02
CA ASN A 31 26.71 -0.84 -14.53
C ASN A 31 25.27 -1.04 -14.07
N GLU A 32 24.95 -0.49 -12.90
CA GLU A 32 23.60 -0.43 -12.36
C GLU A 32 23.14 1.04 -12.32
N LYS A 33 21.96 1.31 -12.88
CA LYS A 33 21.31 2.63 -12.83
C LYS A 33 19.95 2.50 -12.19
N VAL A 34 19.66 3.37 -11.23
CA VAL A 34 18.33 3.46 -10.61
C VAL A 34 17.56 4.59 -11.27
N VAL A 35 16.42 4.24 -11.86
CA VAL A 35 15.42 5.21 -12.33
C VAL A 35 14.37 5.35 -11.23
N PHE A 36 14.17 6.57 -10.74
CA PHE A 36 13.20 6.87 -9.70
C PHE A 36 12.40 8.12 -10.05
N GLY A 37 11.08 8.08 -9.88
CA GLY A 37 10.22 9.21 -10.21
C GLY A 37 8.84 9.12 -9.57
N GLY A 38 8.18 10.27 -9.40
CA GLY A 38 6.80 10.31 -8.91
C GLY A 38 5.81 9.82 -9.96
N LEU A 39 4.80 9.07 -9.54
CA LEU A 39 3.68 8.63 -10.40
C LEU A 39 2.43 9.46 -10.12
N PHE A 40 1.88 9.34 -8.92
CA PHE A 40 0.62 9.98 -8.54
C PHE A 40 0.69 10.48 -7.11
N GLN A 41 0.24 11.70 -6.89
CA GLN A 41 0.19 12.30 -5.55
C GLN A 41 -1.21 12.14 -4.95
N ARG A 42 -1.28 12.10 -3.62
CA ARG A 42 -2.50 12.08 -2.82
C ARG A 42 -3.49 10.98 -3.22
N VAL A 43 -2.99 9.76 -3.38
CA VAL A 43 -3.81 8.57 -3.59
C VAL A 43 -4.38 8.11 -2.26
N ARG A 44 -5.70 7.96 -2.17
CA ARG A 44 -6.37 7.57 -0.92
C ARG A 44 -6.22 6.08 -0.66
N VAL A 45 -5.80 5.73 0.56
CA VAL A 45 -5.83 4.35 1.06
C VAL A 45 -7.24 4.04 1.52
N THR A 46 -7.87 3.02 0.94
CA THR A 46 -9.23 2.60 1.29
C THR A 46 -9.24 1.43 2.26
N ALA A 47 -8.23 0.57 2.23
CA ALA A 47 -8.09 -0.55 3.14
C ALA A 47 -6.63 -0.93 3.35
N ALA A 48 -6.35 -1.48 4.52
CA ALA A 48 -5.05 -1.98 4.94
C ALA A 48 -5.30 -3.33 5.63
N LYS A 49 -4.76 -4.40 5.06
CA LYS A 49 -5.03 -5.78 5.45
C LYS A 49 -3.75 -6.54 5.82
N ASP A 50 -3.89 -7.51 6.71
CA ASP A 50 -2.81 -8.39 7.14
C ASP A 50 -2.58 -9.55 6.14
N SER A 51 -1.66 -10.46 6.47
CA SER A 51 -1.33 -11.62 5.64
C SER A 51 -2.49 -12.57 5.40
N ASN A 52 -3.50 -12.55 6.26
CA ASN A 52 -4.68 -13.40 6.19
C ASN A 52 -5.84 -12.68 5.48
N THR A 53 -5.57 -11.51 4.87
CA THR A 53 -6.56 -10.64 4.21
C THR A 53 -7.61 -10.04 5.16
N GLU A 54 -7.37 -10.13 6.48
CA GLU A 54 -8.18 -9.50 7.51
C GLU A 54 -7.79 -8.03 7.64
N ASP A 55 -8.73 -7.18 8.03
CA ASP A 55 -8.44 -5.76 8.24
C ASP A 55 -7.40 -5.61 9.36
N ALA A 56 -6.28 -4.97 9.04
CA ALA A 56 -5.19 -4.72 9.98
C ALA A 56 -5.57 -3.64 11.01
N PHE A 57 -6.61 -2.85 10.71
CA PHE A 57 -7.14 -1.80 11.55
C PHE A 57 -8.64 -2.02 11.76
N VAL A 58 -9.04 -2.27 13.02
CA VAL A 58 -10.43 -2.15 13.42
C VAL A 58 -10.67 -0.69 13.75
N LEU A 59 -11.31 0.06 12.84
CA LEU A 59 -11.84 1.38 13.19
C LEU A 59 -12.99 1.14 14.17
N GLU A 60 -12.70 1.24 15.47
CA GLU A 60 -13.74 1.15 16.50
C GLU A 60 -14.82 2.19 16.20
N LYS A 61 -15.97 1.72 15.71
CA LYS A 61 -17.20 2.47 15.85
C LYS A 61 -17.42 2.58 17.36
N LYS A 62 -17.42 3.80 17.89
CA LYS A 62 -17.82 4.10 19.26
C LYS A 62 -19.27 3.65 19.47
N GLU A 63 -19.47 2.38 19.79
CA GLU A 63 -20.63 1.91 20.54
C GLU A 63 -20.12 0.94 21.61
N SER A 64 -20.12 1.50 22.81
CA SER A 64 -19.97 0.90 24.14
C SER A 64 -20.18 -0.61 24.24
N LYS A 65 -19.16 -1.36 24.68
CA LYS A 65 -19.05 -1.96 26.03
C LYS A 65 -18.01 -3.09 26.10
N GLU A 66 -17.31 -3.08 27.24
CA GLU A 66 -16.76 -4.22 27.99
C GLU A 66 -15.55 -4.97 27.42
N GLU A 67 -14.39 -4.60 27.98
CA GLU A 67 -13.33 -5.47 28.51
C GLU A 67 -13.15 -6.86 27.86
N GLN A 68 -12.18 -6.95 26.95
CA GLN A 68 -11.25 -8.08 26.93
C GLN A 68 -9.83 -7.55 26.68
N GLU A 69 -9.04 -7.50 27.75
CA GLU A 69 -7.57 -7.42 27.70
C GLU A 69 -6.99 -8.72 27.12
N GLY A 70 -7.25 -8.97 25.84
CA GLY A 70 -6.40 -9.84 25.03
C GLY A 70 -5.33 -8.96 24.41
N LYS A 71 -4.06 -9.16 24.76
CA LYS A 71 -2.92 -8.57 24.03
C LYS A 71 -3.00 -8.95 22.55
N GLN A 72 -3.77 -8.20 21.76
CA GLN A 72 -3.79 -8.33 20.31
C GLN A 72 -2.38 -7.94 19.86
N LYS A 73 -1.61 -8.93 19.43
CA LYS A 73 -0.32 -8.67 18.77
C LYS A 73 -0.60 -7.67 17.63
N PRO A 74 0.20 -6.62 17.48
CA PRO A 74 0.00 -5.66 16.41
C PRO A 74 -0.01 -6.42 15.08
N LYS A 75 -1.16 -6.40 14.39
CA LYS A 75 -1.30 -7.02 13.08
C LYS A 75 -0.46 -6.22 12.09
N VAL A 76 0.54 -6.87 11.50
CA VAL A 76 1.41 -6.22 10.52
C VAL A 76 0.66 -6.15 9.19
N THR A 77 0.43 -4.94 8.70
CA THR A 77 -0.20 -4.72 7.39
C THR A 77 0.71 -5.23 6.27
N ARG A 78 0.12 -5.94 5.30
CA ARG A 78 0.82 -6.43 4.10
C ARG A 78 0.17 -5.99 2.79
N LEU A 79 -1.12 -5.68 2.83
CA LEU A 79 -1.92 -5.45 1.63
C LEU A 79 -2.61 -4.09 1.74
N TYR A 80 -2.43 -3.23 0.74
CA TYR A 80 -3.11 -1.95 0.67
C TYR A 80 -4.06 -1.92 -0.52
N THR A 81 -5.25 -1.37 -0.29
CA THR A 81 -6.19 -1.04 -1.36
C THR A 81 -6.17 0.46 -1.57
N LEU A 82 -5.95 0.87 -2.81
CA LEU A 82 -5.85 2.27 -3.19
C LEU A 82 -7.03 2.67 -4.08
N ALA A 83 -7.58 3.86 -3.83
CA ALA A 83 -8.55 4.48 -4.72
C ALA A 83 -7.83 5.22 -5.84
N VAL A 84 -7.87 4.65 -7.03
CA VAL A 84 -7.27 5.21 -8.25
C VAL A 84 -8.29 5.29 -9.37
N SER A 85 -8.16 6.26 -10.26
CA SER A 85 -8.99 6.38 -11.45
C SER A 85 -8.67 5.25 -12.45
N PRO A 86 -9.56 4.96 -13.42
CA PRO A 86 -9.29 3.98 -14.48
C PRO A 86 -8.04 4.31 -15.29
N GLU A 87 -7.77 5.60 -15.53
CA GLU A 87 -6.57 6.06 -16.23
C GLU A 87 -5.30 5.82 -15.39
N GLN A 88 -5.32 6.20 -14.11
CA GLN A 88 -4.21 5.93 -13.19
C GLN A 88 -3.90 4.43 -13.09
N LEU A 89 -4.94 3.59 -13.09
CA LEU A 89 -4.79 2.14 -13.09
C LEU A 89 -4.03 1.63 -14.33
N GLN A 90 -4.30 2.17 -15.52
CA GLN A 90 -3.56 1.77 -16.73
C GLN A 90 -2.07 2.07 -16.60
N TYR A 91 -1.71 3.25 -16.08
CA TYR A 91 -0.32 3.62 -15.84
C TYR A 91 0.34 2.78 -14.75
N LEU A 92 -0.37 2.50 -13.65
CA LEU A 92 0.14 1.66 -12.57
C LEU A 92 0.40 0.23 -13.04
N ASN A 93 -0.48 -0.34 -13.85
CA ASN A 93 -0.29 -1.67 -14.43
C ASN A 93 0.95 -1.71 -15.33
N ARG A 94 1.17 -0.68 -16.15
CA ARG A 94 2.39 -0.57 -16.97
C ARG A 94 3.64 -0.39 -16.11
N ALA A 95 3.59 0.47 -15.10
CA ALA A 95 4.70 0.69 -14.18
C ALA A 95 5.12 -0.62 -13.50
N LYS A 96 4.16 -1.41 -12.99
CA LYS A 96 4.42 -2.72 -12.40
C LYS A 96 5.06 -3.73 -13.33
N THR A 97 4.82 -3.65 -14.64
CA THR A 97 5.49 -4.54 -15.60
C THR A 97 6.95 -4.16 -15.86
N LEU A 98 7.32 -2.91 -15.58
CA LEU A 98 8.64 -2.35 -15.85
C LEU A 98 9.53 -2.27 -14.60
N GLY A 99 8.94 -2.16 -13.42
CA GLY A 99 9.63 -2.01 -12.14
C GLY A 99 8.66 -2.00 -10.96
N ASP A 100 9.10 -1.40 -9.87
CA ASP A 100 8.37 -1.35 -8.61
C ASP A 100 7.55 -0.08 -8.48
N VAL A 101 6.35 -0.21 -7.89
CA VAL A 101 5.56 0.92 -7.40
C VAL A 101 5.63 0.92 -5.88
N ILE A 102 6.13 2.01 -5.31
CA ILE A 102 6.38 2.19 -3.88
C ILE A 102 5.44 3.27 -3.34
#